data_AF-A0A8K0JXU4-F1
#
_entry.id   AF-A0A8K0JXU4-F1
#
_cell.length_a   1.000
_cell.length_b   1.000
_cell.length_c   1.000
_cell.angle_alpha   90.00
_cell.angle_beta   90.00
_cell.angle_gamma   90.00
#
_symmetry.space_group_name_H-M   'P 1'
#
loop_
_entity.id
_entity.type
_entity.pdbx_description
1 polymer ?
#
loop_
_entity_poly.entity_id
_entity_poly.type
_entity_poly.pdbx_seq_one_letter_code
_entity_poly.pdbx_strand_id
1 'polypeptide(L)'
;MDEWSFDVFALSEAANSQPVKYLGYDLLNRYGMIHKFKVPPSTLEAFLNKIEEGYCRYGNPYHNNIHAADVAQTVHYMLSQTGLMNWLTDLEIFATLVAALVHDFEHTGTTNNFHVMSGSETALLYNDRAVLENHHISASFRY
;
A
#
# COMPACT_ATOMS: atom_id res chain seq x y z
N MET A 1 11.64 12.58 0.23
CA MET A 1 11.35 11.19 -0.17
C MET A 1 12.41 10.25 0.37
N ASP A 2 13.70 10.56 0.20
CA ASP A 2 14.79 9.64 0.61
C ASP A 2 15.24 9.78 2.08
N GLU A 3 14.65 10.71 2.83
CA GLU A 3 15.03 11.02 4.22
C GLU A 3 14.11 10.35 5.24
N TRP A 4 14.65 10.02 6.42
CA TRP A 4 13.86 9.48 7.54
C TRP A 4 12.88 10.51 8.10
N SER A 5 13.24 11.78 8.04
CA SER A 5 12.39 12.90 8.47
C SER A 5 11.35 13.29 7.42
N PHE A 6 11.00 12.39 6.50
CA PHE A 6 9.96 12.64 5.52
C PHE A 6 8.61 12.87 6.21
N ASP A 7 7.94 13.97 5.86
CA ASP A 7 6.63 14.30 6.41
C ASP A 7 5.53 13.82 5.47
N VAL A 8 4.94 12.67 5.79
CA VAL A 8 3.85 12.08 5.04
C VAL A 8 2.56 12.90 5.12
N PHE A 9 2.36 13.69 6.18
CA PHE A 9 1.20 14.57 6.31
C PHE A 9 1.33 15.77 5.36
N ALA A 10 2.51 16.37 5.29
CA ALA A 10 2.80 17.42 4.32
C ALA A 10 2.65 16.92 2.87
N LEU A 11 3.04 15.67 2.58
CA LEU A 11 2.75 15.04 1.29
C LEU A 11 1.24 14.94 1.06
N SER A 12 0.47 14.43 2.03
CA SER A 12 -0.99 14.29 1.92
C SER A 12 -1.67 15.62 1.59
N GLU A 13 -1.28 16.70 2.25
CA GLU A 13 -1.78 18.06 1.97
C GLU A 13 -1.44 18.51 0.54
N ALA A 14 -0.18 18.36 0.12
CA ALA A 14 0.26 18.73 -1.23
C ALA A 14 -0.38 17.86 -2.33
N ALA A 15 -0.74 16.62 -1.99
CA ALA A 15 -1.34 15.63 -2.88
C ALA A 15 -2.88 15.69 -2.92
N ASN A 16 -3.51 16.74 -2.36
CA ASN A 16 -4.97 16.85 -2.22
C ASN A 16 -5.60 15.60 -1.58
N SER A 17 -5.00 15.10 -0.49
CA SER A 17 -5.40 13.88 0.23
C SER A 17 -5.31 12.59 -0.60
N GLN A 18 -4.44 12.54 -1.61
CA GLN A 18 -4.16 11.33 -2.40
C GLN A 18 -2.68 10.86 -2.29
N PRO A 19 -2.11 10.72 -1.08
CA PRO A 19 -0.69 10.44 -0.91
C PRO A 19 -0.26 9.10 -1.53
N VAL A 20 -1.10 8.05 -1.50
CA VAL A 20 -0.75 6.72 -2.04
C VAL A 20 -0.54 6.80 -3.56
N LYS A 21 -1.43 7.51 -4.24
CA LYS A 21 -1.35 7.69 -5.70
C LYS A 21 -0.05 8.35 -6.12
N TYR A 22 0.25 9.51 -5.55
CA TYR A 22 1.41 10.29 -5.98
C TYR A 22 2.74 9.65 -5.53
N LEU A 23 2.79 9.15 -4.29
CA LEU A 23 3.96 8.45 -3.77
C LEU A 23 4.23 7.15 -4.54
N GLY A 24 3.21 6.31 -4.72
CA GLY A 24 3.33 5.04 -5.41
C GLY A 24 3.80 5.20 -6.86
N TYR A 25 3.29 6.21 -7.56
CA TYR A 25 3.75 6.51 -8.92
C TYR A 25 5.22 6.98 -8.93
N ASP A 26 5.62 7.89 -8.04
CA ASP A 26 7.02 8.35 -7.96
C ASP A 26 7.97 7.19 -7.66
N LEU A 27 7.67 6.36 -6.65
CA LEU A 27 8.53 5.25 -6.26
C LEU A 27 8.69 4.25 -7.42
N LEU A 28 7.58 3.80 -8.02
CA LEU A 28 7.64 2.85 -9.13
C LEU A 28 8.37 3.41 -10.35
N ASN A 29 8.24 4.70 -10.62
CA ASN A 29 9.00 5.36 -11.67
C ASN A 29 10.50 5.49 -11.32
N ARG A 30 10.82 5.90 -10.10
CA ARG A 30 12.18 6.12 -9.57
C ARG A 30 13.03 4.85 -9.61
N TYR A 31 12.44 3.70 -9.27
CA TYR A 31 13.11 2.39 -9.37
C TYR A 31 13.13 1.83 -10.81
N GLY A 32 12.53 2.53 -11.78
CA GLY A 32 12.46 2.15 -13.18
C GLY A 32 11.47 1.02 -13.48
N MET A 33 10.57 0.71 -12.54
CA MET A 33 9.69 -0.46 -12.60
C MET A 33 8.68 -0.36 -13.74
N ILE A 34 8.17 0.85 -14.00
CA ILE A 34 7.24 1.12 -15.10
C ILE A 34 7.86 0.69 -16.44
N HIS A 35 9.11 1.06 -16.69
CA HIS A 35 9.82 0.71 -17.92
C HIS A 35 10.25 -0.77 -17.93
N LYS A 36 10.90 -1.25 -16.87
CA LYS A 36 11.44 -2.62 -16.77
C LYS A 36 10.37 -3.69 -16.97
N PHE A 37 9.18 -3.48 -16.37
CA PHE A 37 8.05 -4.40 -16.46
C PHE A 37 7.01 -4.01 -17.50
N LYS A 38 7.25 -2.94 -18.28
CA LYS A 38 6.35 -2.45 -19.34
C LYS A 38 4.93 -2.18 -18.83
N VAL A 39 4.82 -1.60 -17.63
CA VAL A 39 3.52 -1.26 -17.03
C VAL A 39 2.94 -0.07 -17.79
N PRO A 40 1.74 -0.19 -18.41
CA PRO A 40 1.12 0.95 -19.06
C PRO A 40 0.80 2.05 -18.01
N PRO A 41 1.13 3.33 -18.26
CA PRO A 41 0.88 4.40 -17.29
C PRO A 41 -0.59 4.49 -16.87
N SER A 42 -1.52 4.32 -17.81
CA SER A 42 -2.96 4.31 -17.53
C SER A 42 -3.39 3.16 -16.62
N THR A 43 -2.77 1.99 -16.75
CA THR A 43 -3.02 0.85 -15.87
C THR A 43 -2.50 1.14 -14.46
N LEU A 44 -1.30 1.71 -14.34
CA LEU A 44 -0.75 2.08 -13.03
C LEU A 44 -1.59 3.16 -12.33
N GLU A 45 -1.98 4.21 -13.07
CA GLU A 45 -2.85 5.26 -12.53
C GLU A 45 -4.20 4.69 -12.08
N ALA A 46 -4.82 3.83 -12.88
CA ALA A 46 -6.08 3.18 -12.52
C ALA A 46 -5.94 2.32 -11.25
N PHE A 47 -4.87 1.52 -11.18
CA PHE A 47 -4.56 0.71 -10.00
C PHE A 47 -4.37 1.58 -8.75
N LEU A 48 -3.51 2.60 -8.81
CA LEU A 48 -3.23 3.46 -7.67
C LEU A 48 -4.45 4.27 -7.22
N ASN A 49 -5.30 4.74 -8.15
CA ASN A 49 -6.57 5.37 -7.78
C ASN A 49 -7.48 4.38 -7.03
N LYS A 50 -7.53 3.10 -7.45
CA LYS A 50 -8.33 2.08 -6.77
C LYS A 50 -7.81 1.77 -5.38
N ILE A 51 -6.49 1.67 -5.22
CA ILE A 51 -5.87 1.47 -3.90
C ILE A 51 -6.21 2.64 -2.97
N GLU A 52 -6.06 3.88 -3.44
CA GLU A 52 -6.43 5.10 -2.70
C GLU A 52 -7.90 5.08 -2.25
N GLU A 53 -8.83 4.77 -3.15
CA GLU A 53 -10.26 4.68 -2.86
C GLU A 53 -10.57 3.65 -1.76
N GLY A 54 -9.94 2.48 -1.81
CA GLY A 54 -10.21 1.42 -0.82
C GLY A 54 -9.70 1.76 0.58
N TYR A 55 -8.60 2.50 0.72
CA TYR A 55 -8.18 3.02 2.03
C TYR A 55 -9.14 4.07 2.60
N CYS A 56 -9.78 4.86 1.74
CA CYS A 56 -10.75 5.88 2.15
C CYS A 56 -12.14 5.31 2.49
N ARG A 57 -12.41 4.05 2.11
CA ARG A 57 -13.74 3.42 2.16
C ARG A 57 -14.41 3.48 3.54
N TYR A 58 -13.65 3.30 4.62
CA TYR A 58 -14.20 3.21 5.98
C TYR A 58 -13.96 4.46 6.84
N GLY A 59 -13.29 5.49 6.29
CA GLY A 59 -13.00 6.72 7.05
C GLY A 59 -12.16 6.47 8.30
N ASN A 60 -11.21 5.54 8.24
CA ASN A 60 -10.41 5.14 9.40
C ASN A 60 -9.49 6.28 9.87
N PRO A 61 -9.35 6.49 11.19
CA PRO A 61 -8.43 7.49 11.72
C PRO A 61 -6.94 7.11 11.55
N TYR A 62 -6.61 5.81 11.44
CA TYR A 62 -5.23 5.32 11.35
C TYR A 62 -4.96 4.46 10.11
N HIS A 63 -5.59 3.27 9.98
CA HIS A 63 -5.41 2.38 8.82
C HIS A 63 -6.08 2.97 7.57
N ASN A 64 -5.48 4.04 7.05
CA ASN A 64 -5.93 4.86 5.93
C ASN A 64 -4.79 5.03 4.93
N ASN A 65 -5.03 5.87 3.93
CA ASN A 65 -4.08 6.11 2.85
C ASN A 65 -2.79 6.79 3.30
N ILE A 66 -2.82 7.65 4.32
CA ILE A 66 -1.61 8.28 4.88
C ILE A 66 -0.71 7.20 5.48
N HIS A 67 -1.27 6.27 6.26
CA HIS A 67 -0.53 5.13 6.80
C HIS A 67 0.10 4.25 5.71
N ALA A 68 -0.65 3.94 4.65
CA ALA A 68 -0.11 3.18 3.52
C ALA A 68 1.05 3.89 2.82
N ALA A 69 0.94 5.21 2.64
CA ALA A 69 2.01 6.03 2.08
C ALA A 69 3.24 6.09 3.01
N ASP A 70 3.03 6.20 4.32
CA ASP A 70 4.10 6.23 5.32
C ASP A 70 4.90 4.92 5.31
N VAL A 71 4.20 3.77 5.31
CA VAL A 71 4.83 2.45 5.22
C VAL A 71 5.58 2.30 3.90
N ALA A 72 5.00 2.71 2.76
CA ALA A 72 5.66 2.62 1.46
C ALA A 72 6.92 3.50 1.38
N GLN A 73 6.89 4.73 1.91
CA GLN A 73 8.06 5.60 1.95
C GLN A 73 9.13 5.07 2.91
N THR A 74 8.74 4.53 4.07
CA THR A 74 9.66 3.90 5.03
C THR A 74 10.34 2.68 4.39
N VAL A 75 9.60 1.85 3.67
CA VAL A 75 10.17 0.72 2.90
C VAL A 75 11.17 1.21 1.86
N HIS A 76 10.85 2.29 1.13
CA HIS A 76 11.81 2.92 0.21
C HIS A 76 13.07 3.45 0.92
N TYR A 77 12.92 4.10 2.08
CA TYR A 77 14.06 4.54 2.89
C TYR A 77 14.94 3.35 3.26
N MET A 78 14.35 2.25 3.74
CA MET A 78 15.08 1.04 4.10
C MET A 78 15.78 0.42 2.88
N LEU A 79 15.10 0.34 1.74
CA LEU A 79 15.68 -0.19 0.49
C LEU A 79 16.91 0.61 0.04
N SER A 80 16.82 1.95 0.09
CA SER A 80 17.85 2.86 -0.41
C SER A 80 18.99 3.05 0.59
N GLN A 81 18.70 3.47 1.83
CA GLN A 81 19.71 3.90 2.79
C GLN A 81 20.50 2.76 3.42
N THR A 82 19.90 1.57 3.54
CA THR A 82 20.64 0.37 4.03
C THR A 82 21.41 -0.34 2.91
N GLY A 83 21.18 0.04 1.65
CA GLY A 83 21.73 -0.64 0.49
C GLY A 83 21.06 -1.99 0.18
N LEU A 84 19.96 -2.35 0.84
CA LEU A 84 19.22 -3.59 0.61
C LEU A 84 18.79 -3.76 -0.86
N MET A 85 18.49 -2.67 -1.56
CA MET A 85 18.16 -2.70 -2.99
C MET A 85 19.26 -3.33 -3.87
N ASN A 86 20.52 -3.35 -3.43
CA ASN A 86 21.61 -3.98 -4.19
C ASN A 86 21.62 -5.51 -4.08
N TRP A 87 20.84 -6.07 -3.16
CA TRP A 87 20.74 -7.51 -2.89
C TRP A 87 19.42 -8.12 -3.39
N LEU A 88 18.51 -7.28 -3.88
CA LEU A 88 17.20 -7.67 -4.38
C LEU A 88 17.17 -7.55 -5.90
N THR A 89 16.46 -8.47 -6.53
CA THR A 89 16.10 -8.39 -7.94
C THR A 89 15.09 -7.27 -8.18
N ASP A 90 14.96 -6.84 -9.44
CA ASP A 90 13.95 -5.86 -9.83
C ASP A 90 12.52 -6.33 -9.47
N LEU A 91 12.25 -7.64 -9.55
CA LEU A 91 10.96 -8.21 -9.19
C LEU A 91 10.71 -8.15 -7.68
N GLU A 92 11.72 -8.45 -6.86
CA GLU A 92 11.59 -8.37 -5.40
C GLU A 92 11.37 -6.93 -4.96
N ILE A 93 12.11 -5.96 -5.53
CA ILE A 93 11.87 -4.53 -5.25
C ILE A 93 10.46 -4.13 -5.65
N PHE A 94 10.00 -4.52 -6.86
CA PHE A 94 8.66 -4.23 -7.31
C PHE A 94 7.60 -4.82 -6.38
N ALA A 95 7.73 -6.10 -6.03
CA ALA A 95 6.82 -6.80 -5.13
C ALA A 95 6.80 -6.17 -3.73
N THR A 96 7.95 -5.78 -3.19
CA THR A 96 8.05 -5.13 -1.89
C THR A 96 7.35 -3.77 -1.87
N LEU A 97 7.52 -2.95 -2.92
CA LEU A 97 6.84 -1.65 -3.03
C LEU A 97 5.32 -1.83 -3.18
N VAL A 98 4.88 -2.75 -4.04
CA VAL A 98 3.44 -3.03 -4.22
C VAL A 98 2.83 -3.58 -2.93
N ALA A 99 3.52 -4.50 -2.24
CA ALA A 99 3.05 -5.05 -0.96
C ALA A 99 2.85 -3.94 0.08
N ALA A 100 3.81 -3.02 0.22
CA ALA A 100 3.68 -1.89 1.14
C ALA A 100 2.45 -1.01 0.81
N LEU A 101 2.22 -0.74 -0.47
CA LEU A 101 1.08 0.06 -0.93
C LEU A 101 -0.27 -0.61 -0.62
N VAL A 102 -0.37 -1.94 -0.67
CA VAL A 102 -1.66 -2.64 -0.53
C VAL A 102 -1.89 -3.32 0.81
N HIS A 103 -0.92 -3.30 1.73
CA HIS A 103 -0.92 -4.18 2.91
C HIS A 103 -2.13 -4.05 3.84
N ASP A 104 -2.77 -2.87 3.91
CA ASP A 104 -3.94 -2.58 4.74
C ASP A 104 -5.16 -2.15 3.89
N PHE A 105 -5.19 -2.53 2.61
CA PHE A 105 -6.23 -2.13 1.66
C PHE A 105 -7.63 -2.53 2.15
N GLU A 106 -8.58 -1.59 2.22
CA GLU A 106 -9.93 -1.78 2.76
C GLU A 106 -10.01 -2.24 4.23
N HIS A 107 -9.02 -1.89 5.06
CA HIS A 107 -9.10 -2.14 6.50
C HIS A 107 -10.39 -1.54 7.11
N THR A 108 -11.03 -2.25 8.03
CA THR A 108 -12.36 -1.88 8.58
C THR A 108 -12.29 -1.01 9.85
N GLY A 109 -11.10 -0.49 10.19
CA GLY A 109 -10.85 0.14 11.49
C GLY A 109 -10.98 -0.78 12.73
N THR A 110 -11.16 -2.09 12.54
CA THR A 110 -11.30 -3.07 13.64
C THR A 110 -10.27 -4.20 13.51
N THR A 111 -10.08 -4.99 14.56
CA THR A 111 -9.05 -6.04 14.58
C THR A 111 -9.57 -7.38 14.03
N ASN A 112 -8.67 -8.29 13.66
CA ASN A 112 -9.00 -9.67 13.34
C ASN A 112 -9.87 -10.33 14.43
N ASN A 113 -9.56 -10.08 15.71
CA ASN A 113 -10.35 -10.63 16.81
C ASN A 113 -11.79 -10.09 16.85
N PHE A 114 -12.00 -8.82 16.51
CA PHE A 114 -13.35 -8.27 16.36
C PHE A 114 -14.13 -9.01 15.27
N HIS A 115 -13.50 -9.24 14.12
CA HIS A 115 -14.10 -9.98 13.01
C HIS A 115 -14.47 -11.42 13.37
N VAL A 116 -13.61 -12.13 14.09
CA VAL A 116 -13.86 -13.51 14.55
C VAL A 116 -14.96 -13.55 15.61
N MET A 117 -14.89 -12.71 16.64
CA MET A 117 -15.86 -12.70 17.74
C MET A 117 -17.26 -12.23 17.29
N SER A 118 -17.34 -11.38 16.27
CA SER A 118 -18.61 -10.92 15.69
C SER A 118 -19.18 -11.88 14.65
N GLY A 119 -18.44 -12.92 14.24
CA GLY A 119 -18.86 -13.83 13.18
C GLY A 119 -19.03 -13.13 11.82
N SER A 120 -18.20 -12.13 11.53
CA SER A 120 -18.28 -11.36 10.29
C SER A 120 -18.12 -12.25 9.04
N GLU A 121 -18.70 -11.85 7.91
CA GLU A 121 -18.58 -12.59 6.64
C GLU A 121 -17.11 -12.79 6.23
N THR A 122 -16.26 -11.78 6.43
CA THR A 122 -14.82 -11.87 6.14
C THR A 122 -14.13 -12.93 7.00
N ALA A 123 -14.50 -13.06 8.28
CA ALA A 123 -13.95 -14.08 9.17
C ALA A 123 -14.38 -15.49 8.75
N LEU A 124 -15.65 -15.66 8.37
CA LEU A 124 -16.16 -16.92 7.83
C LEU A 124 -15.45 -17.31 6.52
N LEU A 125 -15.24 -16.35 5.62
CA LEU A 125 -14.55 -16.58 4.34
C LEU A 125 -13.10 -17.05 4.54
N TYR A 126 -12.38 -16.43 5.47
CA TYR A 126 -10.96 -16.74 5.73
C TYR A 126 -10.73 -17.68 6.92
N ASN A 127 -11.79 -18.36 7.38
CA ASN A 127 -11.74 -19.37 8.45
C ASN A 127 -10.98 -18.88 9.69
N ASP A 128 -11.28 -17.65 10.13
CA ASP A 128 -10.70 -16.98 11.30
C ASP A 128 -9.17 -16.78 11.28
N ARG A 129 -8.52 -16.99 10.13
CA ARG A 129 -7.05 -16.90 9.99
C ARG A 129 -6.65 -15.68 9.20
N ALA A 130 -5.89 -14.78 9.84
CA ALA A 130 -5.35 -13.57 9.20
C ALA A 130 -6.43 -12.89 8.32
N VAL A 131 -7.57 -12.61 8.95
CA VAL A 131 -8.84 -12.30 8.27
C VAL A 131 -8.69 -11.05 7.41
N LEU A 132 -8.12 -10.00 7.98
CA LEU A 132 -7.87 -8.73 7.33
C LEU A 132 -6.74 -8.85 6.31
N GLU A 133 -5.63 -9.51 6.65
CA GLU A 133 -4.48 -9.63 5.77
C GLU A 133 -4.79 -10.45 4.49
N ASN A 134 -5.59 -11.51 4.62
CA ASN A 134 -6.12 -12.22 3.45
C ASN A 134 -7.09 -11.34 2.64
N HIS A 135 -7.91 -10.51 3.31
CA HIS A 135 -8.78 -9.55 2.64
C HIS A 135 -8.01 -8.53 1.83
N HIS A 136 -7.01 -7.87 2.42
CA HIS A 136 -6.19 -6.83 1.79
C HIS A 136 -5.62 -7.31 0.45
N ILE A 137 -4.96 -8.48 0.47
CA ILE A 137 -4.38 -9.09 -0.73
C ILE A 137 -5.48 -9.54 -1.71
N SER A 138 -6.49 -10.28 -1.24
CA SER A 138 -7.51 -10.81 -2.16
C SER A 138 -8.28 -9.68 -2.85
N ALA A 139 -8.60 -8.60 -2.13
CA ALA A 139 -9.31 -7.45 -2.67
C ALA A 139 -8.43 -6.62 -3.61
N SER A 140 -7.15 -6.38 -3.29
CA SER A 140 -6.28 -5.55 -4.13
C SER A 140 -5.98 -6.19 -5.50
N PHE A 141 -5.94 -7.52 -5.58
CA PHE A 141 -5.67 -8.27 -6.82
C PHE A 141 -6.92 -8.61 -7.65
N ARG A 142 -8.11 -8.19 -7.21
CA ARG A 142 -9.37 -8.36 -7.97
C ARG A 142 -9.63 -7.24 -8.99
N TYR A 143 -8.87 -6.15 -8.92
CA TYR A 143 -8.96 -4.97 -9.80
C TYR A 143 -7.81 -4.93 -10.79
#